data_AF-S4S131-F1
#
_entry.id   AF-S4S131-F1
#
_cell.length_a   1.000
_cell.length_b   1.000
_cell.length_c   1.000
_cell.angle_alpha   90.00
_cell.angle_beta   90.00
_cell.angle_gamma   90.00
#
_symmetry.space_group_name_H-M   'P 1'
#
loop_
_entity.id
_entity.type
_entity.pdbx_description
1 polymer ?
#
loop_
_entity_poly.entity_id
_entity_poly.type
_entity_poly.pdbx_seq_one_letter_code
_entity_poly.pdbx_strand_id
1 'polypeptide(L)' 'ANKTNEQLQSVPNGAFDSLGKLEVLNINNNPWHC' A
#
# COMPACT_ATOMS: atom_id res chain seq x y z
N ALA A 1 -13.02 -6.01 -18.68
CA ALA A 1 -11.62 -5.54 -18.63
C ALA A 1 -10.96 -6.20 -17.43
N ASN A 2 -9.94 -7.03 -17.65
CA ASN A 2 -9.29 -7.79 -16.58
C ASN A 2 -8.16 -6.92 -16.00
N LYS A 3 -8.41 -6.21 -14.88
CA LYS A 3 -7.41 -5.36 -14.24
C LYS A 3 -6.68 -6.18 -13.17
N THR A 4 -5.65 -6.90 -13.56
CA THR A 4 -4.67 -7.48 -12.64
C THR A 4 -3.67 -6.40 -12.26
N ASN A 5 -4.08 -5.44 -11.42
CA ASN A 5 -3.14 -4.51 -10.79
C ASN A 5 -2.77 -5.08 -9.42
N GLU A 6 -1.85 -6.04 -9.43
CA GLU A 6 -1.28 -6.66 -8.22
C GLU A 6 -0.28 -5.74 -7.49
N GLN A 7 -0.03 -4.54 -8.04
CA GLN A 7 0.93 -3.57 -7.52
C GLN A 7 0.23 -2.29 -7.06
N LEU A 8 0.62 -1.82 -5.88
CA LEU A 8 0.12 -0.58 -5.28
C LEU A 8 0.76 0.64 -5.96
N GLN A 9 -0.06 1.65 -6.25
CA GLN A 9 0.39 2.94 -6.80
C GLN A 9 0.25 4.09 -5.80
N SER A 10 -0.56 3.90 -4.76
CA SER A 10 -0.81 4.84 -3.67
C SER A 10 -1.25 4.10 -2.42
N VAL A 11 -0.99 4.66 -1.23
CA VAL A 11 -1.55 4.17 0.03
C VAL A 11 -2.76 5.04 0.38
N PRO A 12 -3.93 4.47 0.65
CA PRO A 12 -5.08 5.25 1.09
C PRO A 12 -4.80 6.01 2.39
N ASN A 13 -5.34 7.22 2.51
CA ASN A 13 -5.30 7.95 3.77
C ASN A 13 -5.95 7.11 4.87
N GLY A 14 -5.26 7.01 6.01
CA GLY A 14 -5.72 6.26 7.15
C GLY A 14 -5.65 4.74 7.02
N ALA A 15 -4.95 4.20 6.01
CA ALA A 15 -4.77 2.76 5.82
C ALA A 15 -4.22 2.01 7.06
N PHE A 16 -3.58 2.72 7.98
CA PHE A 16 -2.93 2.16 9.16
C PHE A 16 -3.44 2.74 10.48
N ASP A 17 -4.49 3.57 10.48
CA ASP A 17 -4.92 4.31 11.68
C ASP A 17 -5.41 3.39 12.82
N SER A 18 -5.95 2.22 12.46
CA SER A 18 -6.39 1.20 13.42
C SER A 18 -5.24 0.36 13.98
N LEU A 19 -4.02 0.49 13.47
CA LEU A 19 -2.89 -0.28 13.94
C LEU A 19 -2.32 0.37 15.20
N GLY A 20 -2.47 -0.29 16.34
CA GLY A 20 -1.91 0.19 17.62
C GLY A 20 -0.37 0.29 17.60
N LYS A 21 0.31 -0.66 16.94
CA LYS A 21 1.74 -0.57 16.64
C LYS A 21 2.06 -1.34 15.37
N LEU A 22 2.58 -0.64 14.36
CA LEU A 22 3.19 -1.23 13.18
C LEU A 22 4.70 -1.29 13.38
N GLU A 23 5.29 -2.49 13.32
CA GLU A 23 6.74 -2.66 13.52
C GLU A 23 7.51 -2.71 12.20
N VAL A 24 6.96 -3.40 11.19
CA VAL A 24 7.55 -3.49 9.85
C VAL A 24 6.44 -3.49 8.81
N LEU A 25 6.58 -2.65 7.78
CA LEU A 25 5.75 -2.65 6.59
C LEU A 25 6.64 -2.87 5.37
N ASN A 26 6.46 -4.01 4.67
CA ASN A 26 7.18 -4.29 3.43
C ASN A 26 6.29 -3.97 2.23
N ILE A 27 6.58 -2.84 1.60
CA ILE A 27 5.86 -2.33 0.43
C ILE A 27 6.81 -2.15 -0.77
N ASN A 28 7.92 -2.88 -0.75
CA ASN A 28 8.92 -2.85 -1.81
C ASN A 28 8.34 -3.33 -3.15
N ASN A 29 8.97 -2.90 -4.24
CA ASN A 29 8.62 -3.30 -5.62
C ASN A 29 7.20 -2.87 -6.07
N ASN A 30 6.71 -1.76 -5.53
CA ASN A 30 5.48 -1.10 -5.95
C ASN A 30 5.80 0.16 -6.77
N PRO A 31 5.15 0.38 -7.93
CA PRO A 31 5.33 1.56 -8.77
C PRO A 31 4.53 2.74 -8.20
N TRP A 32 5.05 3.36 -7.13
CA TRP A 32 4.40 4.49 -6.49
C TRP A 32 4.28 5.68 -7.44
N HIS A 33 3.09 6.29 -7.46
CA HIS A 33 2.91 7.61 -8.04
C HIS A 33 3.18 8.64 -6.95
N CYS A 34 4.26 9.42 -7.13
CA CYS A 34 4.61 10.55 -6.26
C CYS A 34 3.76 11.78 -6.57
#